data_AF-A0A482VD81-F1
#
_entry.id   AF-A0A482VD81-F1
#
_cell.length_a   1.000
_cell.length_b   1.000
_cell.length_c   1.000
_cell.angle_alpha   90.00
_cell.angle_beta   90.00
_cell.angle_gamma   90.00
#
_symmetry.space_group_name_H-M   'P 1'
#
loop_
_entity.id
_entity.type
_entity.pdbx_description
1 polymer ?
#
loop_
_entity_poly.entity_id
_entity_poly.type
_entity_poly.pdbx_seq_one_letter_code
_entity_poly.pdbx_strand_id
1 'polypeptide(L)'
;MERFPNRRIPNFLTFVRAVQHHRDHGCFKTAAYDRGKQRPDRVENIEEAVLNSVEARPGSNTRRLTLQHEVSHTTIWRILKEQQLYSYHVRKGYMKDLVYSTPIETIEILQERVKNAATAIRNNRITTESV
;
A
#
# COMPACT_ATOMS: atom_id res chain seq x y z
N MET A 1 -44.89 32.11 -14.06
CA MET A 1 -44.26 30.78 -14.12
C MET A 1 -43.56 30.52 -12.80
N GLU A 2 -43.88 29.41 -12.14
CA GLU A 2 -43.27 29.05 -10.85
C GLU A 2 -41.95 28.30 -11.07
N ARG A 3 -40.88 28.70 -10.36
CA ARG A 3 -39.50 28.30 -10.68
C ARG A 3 -39.20 26.81 -10.44
N PHE A 4 -40.01 26.10 -9.65
CA PHE A 4 -39.78 24.69 -9.32
C PHE A 4 -41.10 23.92 -9.08
N PRO A 5 -41.73 23.40 -10.15
CA PRO A 5 -43.09 22.86 -10.08
C PRO A 5 -43.24 21.51 -9.35
N ASN A 6 -42.15 20.85 -8.91
CA ASN A 6 -42.18 19.52 -8.29
C ASN A 6 -41.28 19.39 -7.05
N ARG A 7 -41.25 20.41 -6.17
CA ARG A 7 -40.44 20.34 -4.96
C ARG A 7 -41.02 19.35 -3.96
N ARG A 8 -40.25 18.32 -3.60
CA ARG A 8 -40.52 17.50 -2.41
C ARG A 8 -40.11 18.29 -1.18
N ILE A 9 -41.09 18.68 -0.38
CA ILE A 9 -40.86 19.44 0.85
C ILE A 9 -40.35 18.46 1.91
N PRO A 10 -39.15 18.68 2.50
CA PRO A 10 -38.69 17.87 3.62
C PRO A 10 -39.69 17.94 4.78
N ASN A 11 -39.82 16.85 5.53
CA ASN A 11 -40.64 16.85 6.75
C ASN A 11 -40.15 17.96 7.71
N PHE A 12 -41.08 18.65 8.38
CA PHE A 12 -40.79 19.66 9.39
C PHE A 12 -39.75 19.18 10.43
N LEU A 13 -39.79 17.90 10.81
CA LEU A 13 -38.82 17.29 11.73
C LEU A 13 -37.38 17.35 11.23
N THR A 14 -37.15 17.39 9.91
CA THR A 14 -35.80 17.55 9.33
C THR A 14 -35.20 18.89 9.71
N PHE A 15 -36.00 19.96 9.71
CA PHE A 15 -35.55 21.30 10.09
C PHE A 15 -35.28 21.38 11.60
N VAL A 16 -36.18 20.83 12.42
CA VAL A 16 -36.01 20.78 13.88
C VAL A 16 -34.73 20.03 14.26
N ARG A 17 -34.51 18.84 13.68
CA ARG A 17 -33.32 18.02 13.94
C ARG A 17 -32.03 18.69 13.47
N ALA A 18 -32.05 19.35 12.31
CA ALA A 18 -30.88 20.07 11.81
C ALA A 18 -30.50 21.24 12.74
N VAL A 19 -31.49 22.02 13.19
CA VAL A 19 -31.26 23.13 14.14
C VAL A 19 -30.78 22.60 15.48
N GLN A 20 -31.39 21.53 15.99
CA GLN A 20 -30.99 20.92 17.26
C GLN A 20 -29.55 20.38 17.19
N HIS A 21 -29.21 19.63 16.14
CA HIS A 21 -27.85 19.14 15.92
C HIS A 21 -26.82 20.27 15.83
N HIS A 22 -27.17 21.41 15.20
CA HIS A 22 -26.29 22.56 15.14
C HIS A 22 -26.10 23.23 16.51
N ARG A 23 -27.16 23.31 17.34
CA ARG A 23 -27.04 23.80 18.73
C ARG A 23 -26.15 22.89 19.57
N ASP A 24 -26.30 21.59 19.41
CA ASP A 24 -25.62 20.60 20.25
C ASP A 24 -24.15 20.40 19.84
N HIS A 25 -23.84 20.47 18.54
CA HIS A 25 -22.52 20.12 18.00
C HIS A 25 -21.84 21.23 17.18
N GLY A 26 -22.47 22.40 17.03
CA GLY A 26 -21.92 23.55 16.29
C GLY A 26 -21.76 23.33 14.79
N CYS A 27 -22.19 22.20 14.23
CA CYS A 27 -21.99 21.86 12.83
C CYS A 27 -23.14 21.02 12.25
N PHE A 28 -23.25 21.02 10.92
CA PHE A 28 -24.19 20.17 10.17
C PHE A 28 -23.54 18.89 9.63
N LYS A 29 -22.25 18.68 9.90
CA LYS A 29 -21.55 17.47 9.46
C LYS A 29 -22.03 16.32 10.33
N THR A 30 -22.54 15.28 9.70
CA THR A 30 -22.72 13.99 10.39
C THR A 30 -21.36 13.49 10.86
N ALA A 31 -21.24 12.99 12.09
CA ALA A 31 -20.04 12.31 12.57
C ALA A 31 -19.66 11.21 11.57
N ALA A 32 -18.55 11.41 10.86
CA ALA A 32 -18.10 10.54 9.77
C ALA A 32 -17.04 9.53 10.22
N TYR A 33 -16.66 9.53 11.50
CA TYR A 33 -15.90 8.45 12.09
C TYR A 33 -16.88 7.30 12.39
N ASP A 34 -16.59 6.10 11.89
CA ASP A 34 -17.27 4.84 12.23
C ASP A 34 -18.61 4.49 11.57
N ARG A 35 -18.97 5.10 10.42
CA ARG A 35 -20.11 4.61 9.60
C ARG A 35 -19.71 3.55 8.57
N GLY A 36 -18.81 2.66 8.96
CA GLY A 36 -18.43 1.47 8.22
C GLY A 36 -18.33 0.28 9.19
N LYS A 37 -18.43 -0.94 8.68
CA LYS A 37 -18.12 -2.14 9.48
C LYS A 37 -16.71 -1.97 10.02
N GLN A 38 -16.56 -1.81 11.34
CA GLN A 38 -15.25 -1.87 11.98
C GLN A 38 -14.59 -3.16 11.49
N ARG A 39 -13.35 -3.03 11.00
CA ARG A 39 -12.58 -4.19 10.59
C ARG A 39 -12.57 -5.12 11.80
N PRO A 40 -12.95 -6.40 11.69
CA PRO A 40 -12.52 -7.32 12.73
C PRO A 40 -11.01 -7.16 12.81
N ASP A 41 -10.45 -6.98 14.01
CA ASP A 41 -9.01 -7.01 14.25
C ASP A 41 -8.45 -8.11 13.38
N ARG A 42 -7.71 -7.70 12.38
CA ARG A 42 -7.62 -8.44 11.13
C ARG A 42 -6.59 -9.52 11.32
N VAL A 43 -6.88 -10.49 12.18
CA VAL A 43 -5.99 -11.57 12.63
C VAL A 43 -4.56 -11.03 12.69
N GLU A 44 -4.22 -10.29 13.74
CA GLU A 44 -2.88 -9.70 13.96
C GLU A 44 -1.76 -10.68 13.56
N ASN A 45 -1.96 -11.98 13.85
CA ASN A 45 -1.10 -13.09 13.44
C ASN A 45 -0.85 -13.20 11.92
N ILE A 46 -1.85 -12.95 11.07
CA ILE A 46 -1.71 -13.01 9.60
C ILE A 46 -0.96 -11.79 9.08
N GLU A 47 -1.23 -10.60 9.61
CA GLU A 47 -0.49 -9.40 9.19
C GLU A 47 0.99 -9.55 9.54
N GLU A 48 1.30 -9.93 10.79
CA GLU A 48 2.67 -10.20 11.22
C GLU A 48 3.32 -11.34 10.41
N ALA A 49 2.61 -12.44 10.15
CA ALA A 49 3.16 -13.55 9.37
C ALA A 49 3.50 -13.14 7.92
N VAL A 50 2.66 -12.32 7.30
CA VAL A 50 2.91 -11.76 5.96
C VAL A 50 4.09 -10.80 5.99
N LEU A 51 4.17 -9.93 7.00
CA LEU A 51 5.26 -8.96 7.15
C LEU A 51 6.60 -9.64 7.41
N ASN A 52 6.65 -10.63 8.31
CA ASN A 52 7.85 -11.44 8.58
C ASN A 52 8.33 -12.18 7.32
N SER A 53 7.40 -12.69 6.50
CA SER A 53 7.74 -13.36 5.24
C SER A 53 8.32 -12.40 4.19
N VAL A 54 7.91 -11.13 4.23
CA VAL A 54 8.41 -10.08 3.35
C VAL A 54 9.76 -9.56 3.82
N GLU A 55 9.95 -9.42 5.14
CA GLU A 55 11.23 -9.03 5.73
C GLU A 55 12.31 -10.08 5.47
N ALA A 56 12.00 -11.36 5.69
CA ALA A 56 12.90 -12.46 5.40
C ALA A 56 13.25 -12.58 3.91
N ARG A 57 12.34 -12.16 3.02
CA ARG A 57 12.55 -12.19 1.56
C ARG A 57 11.86 -11.02 0.85
N PRO A 58 12.55 -9.87 0.71
CA PRO A 58 11.99 -8.62 0.16
C PRO A 58 11.54 -8.69 -1.31
N GLY A 59 12.02 -9.70 -2.06
CA GLY A 59 11.62 -9.95 -3.45
C GLY A 59 10.37 -10.81 -3.62
N SER A 60 9.64 -11.10 -2.54
CA SER A 60 8.47 -11.97 -2.58
C SER A 60 7.32 -11.33 -3.35
N ASN A 61 6.87 -12.01 -4.40
CA ASN A 61 5.67 -11.62 -5.13
C ASN A 61 4.42 -11.80 -4.24
N THR A 62 3.48 -10.85 -4.30
CA THR A 62 2.17 -10.93 -3.63
C THR A 62 1.41 -12.20 -3.97
N ARG A 63 1.59 -12.76 -5.17
CA ARG A 63 1.06 -14.09 -5.55
C ARG A 63 1.67 -15.23 -4.75
N ARG A 64 2.98 -15.20 -4.48
CA ARG A 64 3.66 -16.22 -3.67
C ARG A 64 3.18 -16.16 -2.21
N LEU A 65 3.04 -14.95 -1.69
CA LEU A 65 2.50 -14.72 -0.34
C LEU A 65 1.05 -15.18 -0.20
N THR A 66 0.25 -15.06 -1.28
CA THR A 66 -1.14 -15.55 -1.32
C THR A 66 -1.20 -17.06 -1.12
N LEU A 67 -0.29 -17.80 -1.77
CA LEU A 67 -0.21 -19.26 -1.63
C LEU A 67 0.34 -19.67 -0.26
N GLN A 68 1.31 -18.93 0.27
CA GLN A 68 1.97 -19.27 1.54
C GLN A 68 1.07 -19.05 2.76
N HIS A 69 0.24 -18.00 2.73
CA HIS A 69 -0.58 -17.60 3.88
C HIS A 69 -2.07 -17.90 3.69
N GLU A 70 -2.45 -18.55 2.57
CA GLU A 70 -3.84 -18.89 2.20
C GLU A 70 -4.82 -17.70 2.24
N VAL A 71 -4.29 -16.49 2.06
CA VAL A 71 -5.03 -15.23 2.20
C VAL A 71 -5.11 -14.58 0.84
N SER A 72 -6.28 -14.00 0.52
CA SER A 72 -6.49 -13.38 -0.79
C SER A 72 -5.42 -12.33 -1.13
N HIS A 73 -5.04 -12.29 -2.40
CA HIS A 73 -4.08 -11.32 -2.93
C HIS A 73 -4.45 -9.87 -2.57
N THR A 74 -5.75 -9.53 -2.58
CA THR A 74 -6.24 -8.20 -2.21
C THR A 74 -5.97 -7.87 -0.74
N THR A 75 -6.08 -8.86 0.15
CA THR A 75 -5.76 -8.70 1.57
C THR A 75 -4.27 -8.41 1.76
N ILE A 76 -3.40 -9.22 1.14
CA ILE A 76 -1.93 -9.02 1.18
C ILE A 76 -1.54 -7.67 0.59
N TRP A 77 -2.10 -7.31 -0.56
CA TRP A 77 -1.86 -6.01 -1.20
C TRP A 77 -2.22 -4.85 -0.27
N ARG A 78 -3.35 -4.95 0.44
CA ARG A 78 -3.78 -3.93 1.40
C ARG A 78 -2.85 -3.86 2.63
N ILE A 79 -2.44 -5.00 3.20
CA ILE A 79 -1.48 -5.06 4.32
C ILE A 79 -0.17 -4.37 3.95
N LEU A 80 0.39 -4.75 2.80
CA LEU A 80 1.62 -4.15 2.28
C LEU A 80 1.48 -2.66 1.98
N LYS A 81 0.31 -2.23 1.48
CA LYS A 81 0.03 -0.82 1.20
C LYS A 81 -0.09 0.00 2.50
N GLU A 82 -0.75 -0.54 3.51
CA GLU A 82 -0.92 0.10 4.83
C GLU A 82 0.44 0.30 5.51
N GLN A 83 1.35 -0.68 5.41
CA GLN A 83 2.72 -0.61 5.93
C GLN A 83 3.73 0.08 4.99
N GLN A 84 3.29 0.69 3.88
CA GLN A 84 4.15 1.31 2.86
C GLN A 84 5.19 0.37 2.20
N LEU A 85 5.01 -0.95 2.31
CA LEU A 85 5.91 -2.00 1.79
C LEU A 85 5.57 -2.46 0.36
N TYR A 86 4.87 -1.64 -0.42
CA TYR A 86 4.38 -2.09 -1.73
C TYR A 86 5.48 -2.22 -2.81
N SER A 87 5.33 -3.30 -3.61
CA SER A 87 6.20 -3.80 -4.67
C SER A 87 6.28 -2.90 -5.93
N TYR A 88 6.69 -1.65 -5.75
CA TYR A 88 7.39 -0.86 -6.79
C TYR A 88 8.76 -0.31 -6.32
N HIS A 89 9.21 -0.69 -5.12
CA HIS A 89 10.59 -0.51 -4.69
C HIS A 89 11.55 -1.58 -5.24
N VAL A 90 11.27 -2.12 -6.43
CA VAL A 90 12.34 -2.68 -7.25
C VAL A 90 13.19 -1.48 -7.64
N ARG A 91 14.20 -1.22 -6.80
CA ARG A 91 15.18 -0.14 -6.88
C ARG A 91 15.52 0.18 -8.33
N LYS A 92 14.87 1.20 -8.88
CA LYS A 92 15.24 1.90 -10.11
C LYS A 92 16.48 2.75 -9.82
N GLY A 93 17.53 2.10 -9.30
CA GLY A 93 18.66 2.73 -8.64
C GLY A 93 19.75 1.76 -8.21
N TYR A 94 19.44 0.47 -7.92
CA TYR A 94 20.42 -0.45 -7.33
C TYR A 94 21.67 -0.65 -8.19
N MET A 95 21.51 -0.78 -9.51
CA MET A 95 22.66 -0.88 -10.41
C MET A 95 23.46 0.43 -10.45
N LYS A 96 22.78 1.58 -10.41
CA LYS A 96 23.42 2.90 -10.36
C LYS A 96 24.21 3.05 -9.05
N ASP A 97 23.60 2.72 -7.92
CA ASP A 97 24.22 2.78 -6.61
C ASP A 97 25.48 1.89 -6.54
N LEU A 98 25.43 0.70 -7.14
CA LEU A 98 26.59 -0.20 -7.22
C LEU A 98 27.69 0.34 -8.16
N VAL A 99 27.31 0.84 -9.34
CA VAL A 99 28.26 1.27 -10.38
C VAL A 99 28.97 2.58 -10.01
N TYR A 100 28.25 3.50 -9.36
CA TYR A 100 28.74 4.84 -9.00
C TYR A 100 29.10 5.00 -7.51
N SER A 101 29.13 3.91 -6.73
CA SER A 101 29.53 3.94 -5.30
C SER A 101 30.93 4.52 -5.09
N THR A 102 31.82 4.29 -6.05
CA THR A 102 33.18 4.86 -6.06
C THR A 102 33.38 5.69 -7.33
N PRO A 103 34.21 6.74 -7.29
CA PRO A 103 34.54 7.53 -8.47
C PRO A 103 35.01 6.65 -9.64
N ILE A 104 34.62 7.02 -10.85
CA ILE A 104 34.96 6.31 -12.08
C ILE A 104 35.96 7.17 -12.83
N GLU A 105 37.16 6.63 -13.02
CA GLU A 105 38.27 7.36 -13.65
C GLU A 105 38.43 7.00 -15.13
N THR A 106 38.03 5.79 -15.54
CA THR A 106 38.14 5.32 -16.94
C THR A 106 36.93 4.51 -17.40
N ILE A 107 36.80 4.38 -18.73
CA ILE A 107 35.70 3.66 -19.37
C ILE A 107 35.81 2.14 -19.12
N GLU A 108 37.01 1.57 -19.05
CA GLU A 108 37.16 0.13 -18.77
C GLU A 108 36.64 -0.22 -17.38
N ILE A 109 36.93 0.61 -16.37
CA ILE A 109 36.45 0.43 -15.00
C ILE A 109 34.92 0.48 -14.94
N LEU A 110 34.30 1.40 -15.68
CA LEU A 110 32.85 1.47 -15.79
C LEU A 110 32.27 0.19 -16.40
N GLN A 111 32.86 -0.30 -17.49
CA GLN A 111 32.39 -1.52 -18.16
C GLN A 111 32.53 -2.76 -17.28
N GLU A 112 33.64 -2.89 -16.57
CA GLU A 112 33.87 -3.99 -15.63
C GLU A 112 32.87 -3.95 -14.47
N ARG A 113 32.62 -2.76 -13.89
CA ARG A 113 31.64 -2.58 -12.81
C ARG A 113 30.22 -2.87 -13.25
N VAL A 114 29.82 -2.47 -14.46
CA VAL A 114 28.49 -2.79 -15.00
C VAL A 114 28.34 -4.29 -15.17
N LYS A 115 29.37 -4.99 -15.67
CA LYS A 115 29.36 -6.46 -15.80
C LYS A 115 29.26 -7.15 -14.43
N ASN A 116 30.05 -6.71 -13.46
CA ASN A 116 30.05 -7.26 -12.10
C ASN A 116 28.74 -6.99 -11.34
N ALA A 117 28.17 -5.80 -11.50
CA ALA A 117 26.86 -5.47 -10.93
C ALA A 117 25.75 -6.32 -11.58
N ALA A 118 25.80 -6.50 -12.91
CA ALA A 118 24.83 -7.32 -13.63
C ALA A 118 24.92 -8.80 -13.24
N THR A 119 26.13 -9.35 -13.04
CA THR A 119 26.31 -10.72 -12.55
C THR A 119 25.85 -10.87 -11.10
N ALA A 120 26.17 -9.92 -10.22
CA ALA A 120 25.68 -9.94 -8.83
C ALA A 120 24.15 -9.89 -8.73
N ILE A 121 23.50 -9.04 -9.52
CA ILE A 121 22.03 -8.95 -9.59
C ILE A 121 21.43 -10.27 -10.11
N ARG A 122 22.06 -10.86 -11.14
CA ARG A 122 21.61 -12.14 -11.71
C ARG A 122 21.76 -13.29 -10.72
N ASN A 123 22.89 -13.37 -10.02
CA ASN A 123 23.18 -14.44 -9.07
C ASN A 123 22.26 -14.39 -7.85
N ASN A 124 21.98 -13.19 -7.31
CA ASN A 124 21.00 -13.00 -6.24
C ASN A 124 19.56 -13.38 -6.66
N ARG A 125 19.25 -13.33 -7.97
CA ARG A 125 17.97 -13.80 -8.51
C ARG A 125 17.91 -15.32 -8.67
N ILE A 126 19.04 -15.97 -8.93
CA ILE A 126 19.13 -17.44 -9.06
C ILE A 126 19.07 -18.13 -7.69
N THR A 127 19.71 -17.56 -6.65
CA THR A 127 19.62 -18.11 -5.28
C THR A 127 18.20 -18.14 -4.73
N THR A 128 17.31 -17.31 -5.27
CA THR A 128 15.90 -17.27 -4.88
C THR A 128 15.02 -18.33 -5.56
N GLU A 129 15.48 -19.04 -6.58
CA GLU A 129 14.67 -20.03 -7.35
C GLU A 129 15.07 -21.50 -7.10
N SER A 130 15.95 -21.78 -6.13
CA SER A 130 16.42 -23.15 -5.83
C SER A 130 16.22 -23.56 -4.36
N VAL A 131 14.99 -23.52 -3.85
CA VAL A 131 14.47 -24.35 -2.74
C VAL A 131 12.95 -24.45 -2.89
#